data_AF-A0A0F8X661-F1
#
_entry.id   AF-A0A0F8X661-F1
#
_cell.length_a   1.000
_cell.length_b   1.000
_cell.length_c   1.000
_cell.angle_alpha   90.00
_cell.angle_beta   90.00
_cell.angle_gamma   90.00
#
_symmetry.space_group_name_H-M   'P 1'
#
loop_
_entity.id
_entity.type
_entity.pdbx_description
1 polymer ?
#
loop_
_entity_poly.entity_id
_entity_poly.type
_entity_poly.pdbx_seq_one_letter_code
_entity_poly.pdbx_strand_id
1 'polypeptide(L)'
;MDEKKYKQQNNNKDYCWILDDKIRDVLQLFIIKLEFNDIKNMRLVCRKFQSLIDNNCDRLFNLTFRLTIDENTKKQELKEIIIINPIITSFFFMNHINQDLIECVSDYVKELKLFNCGLTSDNFGLKGYRFPSSLESLIIKDSNLSLKCWNSIPSSLSYLILHNTRIFDKYADDYIGQGNHIFIEEFPLNLKKLSIIDINLTELKIWPQNLIDLKLSNLIISSDQILNLSKLSTLSY
;
A
#
# COMPACT_ATOMS: atom_id res chain seq x y z
N MET A 1 -2.02 0.62 27.68
CA MET A 1 -0.64 0.28 27.28
C MET A 1 0.13 1.59 27.25
N ASP A 2 1.11 1.79 28.13
CA ASP A 2 1.78 3.09 28.34
C ASP A 2 2.72 3.45 27.17
N GLU A 3 2.33 4.42 26.34
CA GLU A 3 3.15 4.98 25.25
C GLU A 3 4.50 5.55 25.71
N LYS A 4 4.63 5.86 27.00
CA LYS A 4 5.84 6.49 27.58
C LYS A 4 7.04 5.55 27.69
N LYS A 5 6.86 4.23 27.58
CA LYS A 5 7.97 3.28 27.81
C LYS A 5 8.93 3.08 26.64
N TYR A 6 8.64 3.63 25.46
CA TYR A 6 9.37 3.26 24.23
C TYR A 6 10.05 4.43 23.50
N LYS A 7 9.95 5.64 24.04
CA LYS A 7 10.66 6.83 23.54
C LYS A 7 11.77 7.19 24.52
N GLN A 8 13.03 7.03 24.12
CA GLN A 8 14.15 7.67 24.81
C GLN A 8 14.67 8.84 23.98
N GLN A 9 14.82 10.01 24.61
CA GLN A 9 15.51 11.14 24.00
C GLN A 9 17.01 10.93 24.11
N ASN A 10 17.73 11.02 23.00
CA ASN A 10 19.18 11.08 23.04
C ASN A 10 19.66 12.42 23.65
N ASN A 11 20.95 12.55 23.93
CA ASN A 11 21.54 13.78 24.51
C ASN A 11 21.39 15.03 23.62
N ASN A 12 20.92 14.89 22.37
CA ASN A 12 20.61 15.99 21.45
C ASN A 12 19.11 16.34 21.40
N LYS A 13 18.27 15.73 22.26
CA LYS A 13 16.80 15.84 22.29
C LYS A 13 16.07 15.14 21.13
N ASP A 14 16.76 14.31 20.35
CA ASP A 14 16.12 13.52 19.30
C ASP A 14 15.47 12.27 19.90
N TYR A 15 14.27 11.93 19.45
CA TYR A 15 13.58 10.72 19.88
C TYR A 15 14.18 9.49 19.20
N CYS A 16 14.70 8.55 19.99
CA CYS A 16 15.16 7.23 19.53
C CYS A 16 14.27 6.13 20.15
N TRP A 17 13.88 5.16 19.32
CA TRP A 17 13.16 3.98 19.78
C TRP A 17 14.16 2.89 20.13
N ILE A 18 14.14 2.42 21.38
CA ILE A 18 14.95 1.28 21.83
C ILE A 18 14.07 0.05 21.76
N LEU A 19 14.44 -0.92 20.93
CA LEU A 19 13.97 -2.29 21.11
C LEU A 19 14.73 -2.87 22.31
N ASP A 20 13.98 -3.11 23.39
CA ASP A 20 14.46 -3.84 24.56
C ASP A 20 14.54 -5.33 24.21
N ASP A 21 15.67 -5.97 24.50
CA ASP A 21 15.94 -7.39 24.27
C ASP A 21 14.92 -8.31 24.99
N LYS A 22 14.16 -7.76 25.96
CA LYS A 22 13.07 -8.46 26.66
C LYS A 22 11.76 -8.62 25.86
N ILE A 23 11.65 -8.05 24.66
CA ILE A 23 10.46 -8.20 23.78
C ILE A 23 10.60 -9.44 22.86
N ARG A 24 11.58 -10.32 23.12
CA ARG A 24 11.85 -11.54 22.35
C ARG A 24 10.71 -12.56 22.40
N ASP A 25 9.89 -12.53 23.46
CA ASP A 25 8.96 -13.64 23.78
C ASP A 25 7.47 -13.32 23.53
N VAL A 26 7.10 -12.14 23.03
CA VAL A 26 5.69 -11.68 23.06
C VAL A 26 5.05 -11.36 21.69
N LEU A 27 5.79 -11.12 20.59
CA LEU A 27 5.17 -10.67 19.33
C LEU A 27 5.84 -11.24 18.06
N GLN A 28 5.05 -11.90 17.21
CA GLN A 28 5.47 -12.46 15.90
C GLN A 28 5.69 -11.40 14.79
N LEU A 29 5.41 -10.12 15.04
CA LEU A 29 5.50 -9.06 14.02
C LEU A 29 5.95 -7.74 14.65
N PHE A 30 7.07 -7.18 14.15
CA PHE A 30 7.54 -5.84 14.49
C PHE A 30 7.46 -4.95 13.25
N ILE A 31 6.44 -4.08 13.18
CA ILE A 31 6.38 -3.06 12.14
C ILE A 31 7.12 -1.83 12.64
N ILE A 32 8.26 -1.51 12.03
CA ILE A 32 9.00 -0.28 12.32
C ILE A 32 8.49 0.81 11.37
N LYS A 33 7.66 1.71 11.92
CA LYS A 33 7.16 2.87 11.19
C LYS A 33 8.23 3.97 11.21
N LEU A 34 8.71 4.37 10.02
CA LEU A 34 9.61 5.51 9.86
C LEU A 34 8.79 6.69 9.28
N GLU A 35 8.86 7.84 9.94
CA GLU A 35 8.20 9.07 9.50
C GLU A 35 9.24 10.05 8.96
N PHE A 36 8.86 10.82 7.94
CA PHE A 36 9.78 11.62 7.10
C PHE A 36 10.42 12.82 7.82
N ASN A 37 9.94 13.17 9.01
CA ASN A 37 10.31 14.43 9.67
C ASN A 37 11.76 14.48 10.20
N ASP A 38 12.55 13.40 10.06
CA ASP A 38 13.95 13.37 10.48
C ASP A 38 14.82 12.39 9.66
N ILE A 39 15.28 12.85 8.49
CA ILE A 39 16.14 12.08 7.57
C ILE A 39 17.43 11.57 8.23
N LYS A 40 18.02 12.38 9.12
CA LYS A 40 19.30 12.07 9.76
C LYS A 40 19.13 10.90 10.73
N ASN A 41 18.04 10.90 11.50
CA ASN A 41 17.69 9.78 12.37
C ASN A 41 17.20 8.57 11.60
N MET A 42 16.50 8.75 10.47
CA MET A 42 16.12 7.66 9.57
C MET A 42 17.33 6.87 9.07
N ARG A 43 18.40 7.54 8.62
CA ARG A 43 19.64 6.87 8.19
C ARG A 43 20.31 6.07 9.31
N LEU A 44 20.35 6.61 10.53
CA LEU A 44 20.91 5.92 11.69
C LEU A 44 20.10 4.68 12.08
N VAL A 45 18.78 4.79 12.06
CA VAL A 45 17.86 3.68 12.32
C VAL A 45 18.02 2.60 11.27
N CYS A 46 17.95 2.95 9.99
CA CYS A 46 18.13 2.00 8.89
C CYS A 46 19.48 1.26 8.96
N ARG A 47 20.59 1.94 9.26
CA ARG A 47 21.91 1.29 9.43
C ARG A 47 21.95 0.33 10.63
N LYS A 48 21.38 0.71 11.77
CA LYS A 48 21.30 -0.17 12.94
C LYS A 48 20.51 -1.44 12.64
N PHE A 49 19.39 -1.31 11.93
CA PHE A 49 18.57 -2.45 11.56
C PHE A 49 19.15 -3.28 10.41
N GLN A 50 19.84 -2.65 9.46
CA GLN A 50 20.60 -3.37 8.43
C GLN A 50 21.61 -4.31 9.10
N SER A 51 22.34 -3.83 10.11
CA SER A 51 23.27 -4.68 10.87
C SER A 51 22.57 -5.84 11.60
N LEU A 52 21.32 -5.67 12.05
CA LEU A 52 20.54 -6.78 12.63
C LEU A 52 20.12 -7.81 11.57
N ILE A 53 19.73 -7.34 10.38
CA ILE A 53 19.39 -8.19 9.23
C ILE A 53 20.62 -8.97 8.77
N ASP A 54 21.76 -8.29 8.57
CA ASP A 54 23.02 -8.88 8.12
C ASP A 54 23.54 -9.94 9.10
N ASN A 55 23.19 -9.82 10.38
CA ASN A 55 23.50 -10.80 11.43
C ASN A 55 22.45 -11.93 11.56
N ASN A 56 21.60 -12.15 10.55
CA ASN A 56 20.55 -13.18 10.50
C ASN A 56 19.50 -13.10 11.63
N CYS A 57 19.28 -11.92 12.22
CA CYS A 57 18.20 -11.72 13.20
C CYS A 57 16.84 -11.40 12.51
N ASP A 58 16.83 -11.21 11.20
CA ASP A 58 15.63 -11.07 10.36
C ASP A 58 14.68 -12.27 10.45
N ARG A 59 15.22 -13.49 10.59
CA ARG A 59 14.41 -14.71 10.77
C ARG A 59 13.66 -14.74 12.11
N LEU A 60 14.09 -13.96 13.09
CA LEU A 60 13.47 -13.89 14.41
C LEU A 60 12.32 -12.88 14.46
N PHE A 61 12.29 -11.92 13.54
CA PHE A 61 11.31 -10.83 13.53
C PHE A 61 10.87 -10.48 12.11
N ASN A 62 9.57 -10.53 11.84
CA ASN A 62 9.02 -9.94 10.62
C ASN A 62 9.14 -8.41 10.72
N LEU A 63 10.24 -7.86 10.21
CA LEU A 63 10.52 -6.43 10.18
C LEU A 63 10.03 -5.83 8.86
N THR A 64 9.15 -4.83 8.96
CA THR A 64 8.74 -4.02 7.81
C THR A 64 9.17 -2.58 8.05
N PHE A 65 10.00 -2.04 7.16
CA PHE A 65 10.37 -0.63 7.15
C PHE A 65 9.43 0.12 6.23
N ARG A 66 8.59 0.97 6.83
CA ARG A 66 7.62 1.79 6.10
C ARG A 66 8.04 3.25 6.08
N LEU A 67 8.10 3.84 4.89
CA LEU A 67 8.24 5.28 4.71
C LEU A 67 6.88 5.93 4.46
N THR A 68 6.54 6.95 5.24
CA THR A 68 5.34 7.79 5.01
C THR A 68 5.75 9.04 4.25
N ILE A 69 4.99 9.39 3.20
CA ILE A 69 5.28 10.45 2.24
C ILE A 69 4.04 11.34 2.14
N ASP A 70 4.25 12.65 2.14
CA ASP A 70 3.22 13.67 2.03
C ASP A 70 3.46 14.62 0.83
N GLU A 71 2.58 15.61 0.67
CA GLU A 71 2.66 16.64 -0.38
C GLU A 71 3.91 17.54 -0.29
N ASN A 72 4.54 17.64 0.88
CA ASN A 72 5.73 18.47 1.10
C ASN A 72 7.02 17.76 0.68
N THR A 73 6.95 16.44 0.45
CA THR A 73 8.11 15.62 0.13
C THR A 73 8.64 15.94 -1.26
N LYS A 74 9.94 16.28 -1.36
CA LYS A 74 10.59 16.57 -2.64
C LYS A 74 11.02 15.30 -3.36
N LYS A 75 10.78 15.23 -4.68
CA LYS A 75 11.15 14.08 -5.54
C LYS A 75 12.62 13.68 -5.42
N GLN A 76 13.53 14.64 -5.46
CA GLN A 76 14.97 14.38 -5.39
C GLN A 76 15.39 13.77 -4.05
N GLU A 77 14.81 14.28 -2.95
CA GLU A 77 15.08 13.81 -1.60
C GLU A 77 14.56 12.37 -1.40
N LEU A 78 13.36 12.08 -1.89
CA LEU A 78 12.80 10.73 -1.88
C LEU A 78 13.70 9.75 -2.64
N LYS A 79 14.18 10.11 -3.85
CA LYS A 79 15.09 9.26 -4.62
C LYS A 79 16.37 8.94 -3.85
N GLU A 80 16.98 9.93 -3.22
CA GLU A 80 18.21 9.73 -2.43
C GLU A 80 17.97 8.80 -1.24
N ILE A 81 16.84 8.95 -0.54
CA ILE A 81 16.48 8.07 0.58
C ILE A 81 16.30 6.62 0.11
N ILE A 82 15.59 6.41 -1.00
CA ILE A 82 15.32 5.07 -1.55
C ILE A 82 16.63 4.39 -1.99
N ILE A 83 17.53 5.13 -2.65
CA ILE A 83 18.83 4.61 -3.10
C ILE A 83 19.69 4.20 -1.90
N ILE A 84 19.70 5.01 -0.84
CA ILE A 84 20.56 4.78 0.34
C ILE A 84 19.99 3.68 1.26
N ASN A 85 18.68 3.44 1.24
CA ASN A 85 18.01 2.55 2.18
C ASN A 85 17.16 1.48 1.46
N PRO A 86 17.80 0.49 0.80
CA PRO A 86 17.08 -0.55 0.04
C PRO A 86 16.21 -1.47 0.93
N ILE A 87 16.38 -1.42 2.25
CA ILE A 87 15.54 -2.15 3.21
C ILE A 87 14.11 -1.60 3.34
N ILE A 88 13.84 -0.39 2.84
CA ILE A 88 12.51 0.21 2.89
C ILE A 88 11.64 -0.47 1.83
N THR A 89 10.91 -1.50 2.24
CA THR A 89 10.05 -2.29 1.34
C THR A 89 8.58 -1.90 1.39
N SER A 90 8.21 -0.93 2.24
CA SER A 90 6.84 -0.46 2.42
C SER A 90 6.76 1.06 2.26
N PHE A 91 5.81 1.53 1.46
CA PHE A 91 5.61 2.95 1.21
C PHE A 91 4.16 3.35 1.46
N PHE A 92 3.98 4.50 2.09
CA PHE A 92 2.67 5.08 2.36
C PHE A 92 2.62 6.52 1.88
N PHE A 93 1.90 6.74 0.80
CA PHE A 93 1.64 8.03 0.19
C PHE A 93 0.30 8.59 0.71
N MET A 94 0.34 9.76 1.34
CA MET A 94 -0.83 10.47 1.87
C MET A 94 -1.00 11.84 1.19
N ASN A 95 -2.24 12.22 0.90
CA ASN A 95 -2.66 13.57 0.47
C ASN A 95 -2.17 13.99 -0.92
N HIS A 96 -3.08 14.19 -1.88
CA HIS A 96 -2.86 14.83 -3.19
C HIS A 96 -1.47 14.62 -3.85
N ILE A 97 -0.91 13.42 -3.72
CA ILE A 97 0.45 13.16 -4.16
C ILE A 97 0.48 13.09 -5.68
N ASN A 98 1.40 13.85 -6.28
CA ASN A 98 1.68 13.79 -7.71
C ASN A 98 2.31 12.42 -8.08
N GLN A 99 1.87 11.85 -9.20
CA GLN A 99 2.43 10.64 -9.82
C GLN A 99 3.97 10.64 -9.86
N ASP A 100 4.60 11.79 -10.07
CA ASP A 100 6.05 11.96 -10.06
C ASP A 100 6.77 11.39 -8.82
N LEU A 101 6.15 11.47 -7.64
CA LEU A 101 6.71 10.93 -6.40
C LEU A 101 6.56 9.42 -6.33
N ILE A 102 5.42 8.91 -6.78
CA ILE A 102 5.10 7.48 -6.77
C ILE A 102 6.00 6.73 -7.77
N GLU A 103 6.42 7.38 -8.87
CA GLU A 103 7.41 6.85 -9.81
C GLU A 103 8.81 6.64 -9.22
N CYS A 104 9.10 7.17 -8.03
CA CYS A 104 10.38 6.91 -7.35
C CYS A 104 10.40 5.55 -6.64
N VAL A 105 9.24 4.92 -6.45
CA VAL A 105 9.10 3.62 -5.79
C VAL A 105 9.78 2.54 -6.65
N SER A 106 10.74 1.83 -6.06
CA SER A 106 11.53 0.82 -6.76
C SER A 106 10.82 -0.54 -6.87
N ASP A 107 11.25 -1.38 -7.81
CA ASP A 107 10.65 -2.68 -8.11
C ASP A 107 10.70 -3.71 -6.98
N TYR A 108 11.61 -3.54 -6.01
CA TYR A 108 11.75 -4.44 -4.85
C TYR A 108 10.68 -4.22 -3.77
N VAL A 109 9.86 -3.17 -3.89
CA VAL A 109 8.85 -2.80 -2.91
C VAL A 109 7.77 -3.87 -2.80
N LYS A 110 7.42 -4.21 -1.56
CA LYS A 110 6.48 -5.28 -1.20
C LYS A 110 5.12 -4.75 -0.78
N GLU A 111 5.07 -3.56 -0.17
CA GLU A 111 3.83 -2.95 0.29
C GLU A 111 3.72 -1.50 -0.19
N LEU A 112 2.56 -1.15 -0.75
CA LEU A 112 2.26 0.20 -1.20
C LEU A 112 0.87 0.61 -0.70
N LYS A 113 0.79 1.79 -0.09
CA LYS A 113 -0.45 2.42 0.34
C LYS A 113 -0.59 3.78 -0.34
N LEU A 114 -1.68 3.98 -1.06
CA LEU A 114 -1.96 5.18 -1.85
C LEU A 114 -3.27 5.79 -1.36
N PHE A 115 -3.18 6.91 -0.67
CA PHE A 115 -4.33 7.58 -0.06
C PHE A 115 -4.46 8.98 -0.67
N ASN A 116 -5.64 9.33 -1.20
CA ASN A 116 -5.88 10.61 -1.87
C ASN A 116 -4.91 10.88 -3.03
N CYS A 117 -4.43 9.84 -3.72
CA CYS A 117 -3.47 9.97 -4.82
C CYS A 117 -4.20 10.15 -6.16
N GLY A 118 -3.74 11.10 -6.99
CA GLY A 118 -4.32 11.34 -8.32
C GLY A 118 -5.68 12.06 -8.33
N LEU A 119 -5.95 12.87 -7.30
CA LEU A 119 -7.15 13.72 -7.18
C LEU A 119 -6.91 15.20 -7.57
N THR A 120 -5.84 15.52 -8.31
CA THR A 120 -5.61 16.93 -8.69
C THR A 120 -6.62 17.38 -9.75
N SER A 121 -7.09 18.62 -9.64
CA SER A 121 -8.16 19.21 -10.46
C SER A 121 -7.92 19.14 -11.97
N ASP A 122 -6.66 18.99 -12.38
CA ASP A 122 -6.23 19.10 -13.77
C ASP A 122 -5.69 17.78 -14.34
N ASN A 123 -5.59 16.71 -13.53
CA ASN A 123 -5.11 15.41 -13.99
C ASN A 123 -5.81 14.26 -13.27
N PHE A 124 -6.78 13.66 -13.98
CA PHE A 124 -7.45 12.42 -13.62
C PHE A 124 -6.45 11.30 -13.30
N GLY A 125 -6.23 11.00 -12.03
CA GLY A 125 -5.65 9.75 -11.54
C GLY A 125 -4.19 9.45 -11.89
N LEU A 126 -3.74 8.27 -11.45
CA LEU A 126 -2.47 7.70 -11.90
C LEU A 126 -2.63 7.28 -13.37
N LYS A 127 -2.03 8.04 -14.29
CA LYS A 127 -2.11 7.79 -15.74
C LYS A 127 -0.88 7.02 -16.19
N GLY A 128 -1.02 5.69 -16.26
CA GLY A 128 0.02 4.81 -16.79
C GLY A 128 1.22 4.57 -15.88
N TYR A 129 1.12 4.89 -14.59
CA TYR A 129 2.01 4.37 -13.57
C TYR A 129 2.03 2.84 -13.60
N ARG A 130 3.23 2.26 -13.47
CA ARG A 130 3.44 0.82 -13.39
C ARG A 130 3.76 0.44 -11.96
N PHE A 131 2.96 -0.43 -11.36
CA PHE A 131 3.22 -0.91 -10.00
C PHE A 131 4.54 -1.71 -9.92
N PRO A 132 5.22 -1.69 -8.76
CA PRO A 132 6.44 -2.47 -8.54
C PRO A 132 6.21 -3.95 -8.80
N SER A 133 7.10 -4.61 -9.54
CA SER A 133 6.95 -6.02 -9.90
C SER A 133 6.93 -6.99 -8.71
N SER A 134 7.57 -6.62 -7.59
CA SER A 134 7.61 -7.43 -6.36
C SER A 134 6.45 -7.17 -5.39
N LEU A 135 5.48 -6.34 -5.76
CA LEU A 135 4.43 -5.88 -4.85
C LEU A 135 3.53 -7.04 -4.40
N GLU A 136 3.43 -7.23 -3.09
CA GLU A 136 2.63 -8.30 -2.45
C GLU A 136 1.36 -7.76 -1.78
N SER A 137 1.38 -6.48 -1.39
CA SER A 137 0.28 -5.80 -0.68
C SER A 137 0.03 -4.41 -1.24
N LEU A 138 -1.21 -4.13 -1.62
CA LEU A 138 -1.63 -2.85 -2.18
C LEU A 138 -2.89 -2.36 -1.47
N ILE A 139 -2.83 -1.14 -0.94
CA ILE A 139 -3.98 -0.44 -0.37
C ILE A 139 -4.19 0.83 -1.15
N ILE A 140 -5.39 1.00 -1.69
CA ILE A 140 -5.77 2.19 -2.42
C ILE A 140 -7.02 2.75 -1.75
N LYS A 141 -6.95 4.02 -1.38
CA LYS A 141 -8.04 4.71 -0.72
C LYS A 141 -8.25 6.09 -1.34
N ASP A 142 -9.51 6.44 -1.59
CA ASP A 142 -9.93 7.76 -2.06
C ASP A 142 -9.08 8.20 -3.28
N SER A 143 -8.87 7.31 -4.24
CA SER A 143 -7.91 7.53 -5.33
C SER A 143 -8.48 7.08 -6.68
N ASN A 144 -7.96 7.67 -7.75
CA ASN A 144 -8.36 7.36 -9.12
C ASN A 144 -7.25 6.61 -9.86
N LEU A 145 -7.59 5.49 -10.47
CA LEU A 145 -6.67 4.67 -11.24
C LEU A 145 -7.13 4.51 -12.69
N SER A 146 -6.20 4.72 -13.62
CA SER A 146 -6.45 4.31 -15.00
C SER A 146 -6.48 2.79 -15.12
N LEU A 147 -7.24 2.26 -16.08
CA LEU A 147 -7.24 0.83 -16.42
C LEU A 147 -5.84 0.33 -16.77
N LYS A 148 -5.01 1.19 -17.37
CA LYS A 148 -3.59 0.89 -17.63
C LYS A 148 -2.80 0.65 -16.32
N CYS A 149 -3.05 1.43 -15.28
CA CYS A 149 -2.45 1.20 -13.96
C CYS A 149 -2.96 -0.08 -13.33
N TRP A 150 -4.27 -0.33 -13.40
CA TRP A 150 -4.86 -1.56 -12.91
C TRP A 150 -4.19 -2.80 -13.53
N ASN A 151 -4.06 -2.81 -14.85
CA ASN A 151 -3.45 -3.91 -15.60
C ASN A 151 -1.94 -4.05 -15.35
N SER A 152 -1.32 -3.11 -14.64
CA SER A 152 0.09 -3.18 -14.24
C SER A 152 0.31 -3.82 -12.86
N ILE A 153 -0.76 -4.06 -12.10
CA ILE A 153 -0.67 -4.73 -10.81
C ILE A 153 -0.08 -6.13 -11.02
N PRO A 154 1.01 -6.48 -10.33
CA PRO A 154 1.71 -7.73 -10.61
C PRO A 154 0.95 -8.94 -10.08
N SER A 155 1.22 -10.10 -10.66
CA SER A 155 0.67 -11.38 -10.20
C SER A 155 1.19 -11.80 -8.82
N SER A 156 2.28 -11.21 -8.32
CA SER A 156 2.78 -11.40 -6.95
C SER A 156 1.84 -10.84 -5.88
N LEU A 157 0.89 -9.98 -6.25
CA LEU A 157 -0.04 -9.37 -5.31
C LEU A 157 -0.92 -10.43 -4.64
N SER A 158 -0.88 -10.46 -3.31
CA SER A 158 -1.64 -11.39 -2.47
C SER A 158 -2.69 -10.70 -1.59
N TYR A 159 -2.51 -9.40 -1.33
CA TYR A 159 -3.39 -8.59 -0.49
C TYR A 159 -3.79 -7.29 -1.21
N LEU A 160 -5.10 -7.07 -1.36
CA LEU A 160 -5.64 -5.86 -1.99
C LEU A 160 -6.75 -5.25 -1.14
N ILE A 161 -6.64 -3.95 -0.88
CA ILE A 161 -7.75 -3.14 -0.37
C ILE A 161 -8.06 -2.03 -1.36
N LEU A 162 -9.32 -1.91 -1.72
CA LEU A 162 -9.88 -0.79 -2.46
C LEU A 162 -10.95 -0.13 -1.58
N HIS A 163 -10.77 1.16 -1.27
CA HIS A 163 -11.75 1.94 -0.54
C HIS A 163 -12.05 3.23 -1.32
N ASN A 164 -13.31 3.47 -1.69
CA ASN A 164 -13.72 4.68 -2.40
C ASN A 164 -12.79 4.97 -3.60
N THR A 165 -12.49 3.91 -4.37
CA THR A 165 -11.52 3.95 -5.45
C THR A 165 -12.24 3.85 -6.79
N ARG A 166 -11.90 4.73 -7.73
CA ARG A 166 -12.46 4.70 -9.08
C ARG A 166 -11.43 4.16 -10.06
N ILE A 167 -11.85 3.23 -10.91
CA ILE A 167 -11.05 2.72 -12.03
C ILE A 167 -11.68 3.24 -13.32
N PHE A 168 -10.90 3.90 -14.19
CA PHE A 168 -11.41 4.52 -15.41
C PHE A 168 -10.55 4.16 -16.63
N ASP A 169 -11.17 4.03 -17.80
CA ASP A 169 -10.45 3.95 -19.07
C ASP A 169 -10.20 5.37 -19.63
N LYS A 170 -9.17 5.53 -20.46
CA LYS A 170 -8.64 6.76 -21.07
C LYS A 170 -9.68 7.68 -21.74
N TYR A 171 -10.90 7.21 -21.94
CA TYR A 171 -12.00 7.92 -22.61
C TYR A 171 -13.03 8.54 -21.66
N ALA A 172 -12.80 8.53 -20.34
CA ALA A 172 -13.72 9.10 -19.36
C ALA A 172 -13.53 10.61 -19.10
N ASP A 173 -13.06 11.38 -20.09
CA ASP A 173 -12.97 12.85 -19.98
C ASP A 173 -14.37 13.51 -19.95
N ASP A 174 -15.43 12.81 -20.36
CA ASP A 174 -16.79 13.38 -20.49
C ASP A 174 -17.83 12.89 -19.46
N TYR A 175 -17.47 11.99 -18.53
CA TYR A 175 -18.41 11.56 -17.49
C TYR A 175 -18.06 12.13 -16.11
N ILE A 176 -18.64 13.31 -15.87
CA ILE A 176 -19.11 13.81 -14.56
C ILE A 176 -20.28 12.89 -14.09
N GLY A 177 -20.08 11.58 -14.15
CA GLY A 177 -21.00 10.57 -13.65
C GLY A 177 -20.57 10.18 -12.24
N GLN A 178 -21.44 10.45 -11.27
CA GLN A 178 -21.23 10.37 -9.82
C GLN A 178 -21.11 8.93 -9.27
N GLY A 179 -20.34 8.05 -9.93
CA GLY A 179 -20.19 6.66 -9.50
C GLY A 179 -18.74 6.19 -9.47
N ASN A 180 -18.33 5.57 -8.37
CA ASN A 180 -17.08 4.82 -8.25
C ASN A 180 -17.20 3.49 -9.00
N HIS A 181 -17.29 3.53 -10.33
CA HIS A 181 -17.40 2.32 -11.13
C HIS A 181 -16.06 1.60 -11.23
N ILE A 182 -16.13 0.28 -11.21
CA ILE A 182 -15.01 -0.62 -11.43
C ILE A 182 -15.25 -1.40 -12.72
N PHE A 183 -14.39 -1.15 -13.72
CA PHE A 183 -14.23 -1.99 -14.90
C PHE A 183 -12.95 -2.83 -14.75
N ILE A 184 -13.10 -4.07 -14.30
CA ILE A 184 -12.00 -5.02 -14.15
C ILE A 184 -12.30 -6.24 -15.00
N GLU A 185 -11.39 -6.52 -15.92
CA GLU A 185 -11.45 -7.76 -16.69
C GLU A 185 -10.85 -8.93 -15.91
N GLU A 186 -9.77 -8.68 -15.18
CA GLU A 186 -9.06 -9.71 -14.41
C GLU A 186 -8.47 -9.15 -13.11
N PHE A 187 -8.52 -9.97 -12.06
CA PHE A 187 -7.81 -9.74 -10.80
C PHE A 187 -6.44 -10.43 -10.83
N PRO A 188 -5.47 -9.97 -10.00
CA PRO A 188 -4.18 -10.65 -9.85
C PRO A 188 -4.36 -12.12 -9.45
N LEU A 189 -3.67 -13.02 -10.16
CA LEU A 189 -3.89 -14.47 -10.05
C LEU A 189 -3.64 -15.05 -8.64
N ASN A 190 -2.68 -14.50 -7.90
CA ASN A 190 -2.32 -14.97 -6.57
C ASN A 190 -3.03 -14.20 -5.44
N LEU A 191 -4.08 -13.45 -5.77
CA LEU A 191 -4.81 -12.68 -4.77
C LEU A 191 -5.50 -13.61 -3.77
N LYS A 192 -5.10 -13.50 -2.50
CA LYS A 192 -5.61 -14.29 -1.38
C LYS A 192 -6.60 -13.51 -0.53
N LYS A 193 -6.40 -12.20 -0.41
CA LYS A 193 -7.19 -11.34 0.47
C LYS A 193 -7.66 -10.12 -0.29
N LEU A 194 -8.95 -9.87 -0.26
CA LEU A 194 -9.58 -8.75 -0.95
C LEU A 194 -10.54 -8.02 -0.02
N SER A 195 -10.37 -6.70 0.09
CA SER A 195 -11.34 -5.82 0.76
C SER A 195 -11.81 -4.75 -0.22
N ILE A 196 -13.11 -4.65 -0.44
CA ILE A 196 -13.73 -3.63 -1.29
C ILE A 196 -14.76 -2.87 -0.48
N ILE A 197 -14.63 -1.55 -0.43
CA ILE A 197 -15.46 -0.66 0.39
C ILE A 197 -15.86 0.59 -0.42
N ASP A 198 -17.12 1.00 -0.35
CA ASP A 198 -17.65 2.25 -0.96
C ASP A 198 -17.45 2.32 -2.48
N ILE A 199 -17.71 1.20 -3.19
CA ILE A 199 -17.42 1.06 -4.61
C ILE A 199 -18.64 0.46 -5.36
N ASN A 200 -18.85 0.92 -6.59
CA ASN A 200 -19.82 0.36 -7.52
C ASN A 200 -19.19 -0.74 -8.39
N LEU A 201 -19.64 -1.97 -8.17
CA LEU A 201 -19.21 -3.19 -8.84
C LEU A 201 -20.23 -3.69 -9.89
N THR A 202 -21.17 -2.87 -10.36
CA THR A 202 -22.17 -3.29 -11.35
C THR A 202 -21.57 -3.81 -12.64
N GLU A 203 -20.38 -3.33 -13.01
CA GLU A 203 -19.65 -3.70 -14.23
C GLU A 203 -18.52 -4.70 -13.99
N LEU A 204 -18.41 -5.24 -12.77
CA LEU A 204 -17.40 -6.26 -12.47
C LEU A 204 -17.68 -7.50 -13.32
N LYS A 205 -16.68 -7.97 -14.08
CA LYS A 205 -16.82 -9.16 -14.92
C LYS A 205 -16.57 -10.46 -14.15
N ILE A 206 -15.55 -10.46 -13.28
CA ILE A 206 -15.05 -11.69 -12.63
C ILE A 206 -14.62 -11.45 -11.19
N TRP A 207 -14.80 -12.46 -10.34
CA TRP A 207 -14.23 -12.51 -8.99
C TRP A 207 -12.92 -13.30 -8.96
N PRO A 208 -11.94 -12.94 -8.10
CA PRO A 208 -10.73 -13.73 -7.94
C PRO A 208 -11.07 -15.07 -7.29
N GLN A 209 -10.53 -16.16 -7.85
CA GLN A 209 -10.91 -17.53 -7.47
C GLN A 209 -10.13 -18.08 -6.26
N ASN A 210 -8.96 -17.51 -5.95
CA ASN A 210 -8.04 -18.03 -4.94
C ASN A 210 -8.15 -17.30 -3.58
N LEU A 211 -9.30 -16.68 -3.31
CA LEU A 211 -9.51 -15.91 -2.09
C LEU A 211 -9.66 -16.83 -0.86
N ILE A 212 -8.99 -16.44 0.21
CA ILE A 212 -9.14 -17.00 1.57
C ILE A 212 -9.83 -16.00 2.52
N ASP A 213 -9.86 -14.71 2.16
CA ASP A 213 -10.48 -13.63 2.95
C ASP A 213 -11.11 -12.61 1.98
N LEU A 214 -12.40 -12.34 2.16
CA LEU A 214 -13.16 -11.38 1.37
C LEU A 214 -13.97 -10.48 2.29
N LYS A 215 -13.76 -9.16 2.18
CA LYS A 215 -14.51 -8.14 2.93
C LYS A 215 -15.18 -7.19 1.97
N LEU A 216 -16.51 -7.12 2.06
CA LEU A 216 -17.35 -6.28 1.21
C LEU A 216 -18.19 -5.38 2.10
N SER A 217 -18.16 -4.07 1.87
CA SER A 217 -18.94 -3.10 2.66
C SER A 217 -19.40 -1.94 1.80
N ASN A 218 -20.68 -1.55 1.96
CA ASN A 218 -21.30 -0.43 1.25
C ASN A 218 -21.04 -0.48 -0.28
N LEU A 219 -21.47 -1.58 -0.90
CA LEU A 219 -21.25 -1.82 -2.33
C LEU A 219 -22.57 -1.74 -3.10
N ILE A 220 -22.46 -1.31 -4.34
CA ILE A 220 -23.51 -1.49 -5.34
C ILE A 220 -23.04 -2.63 -6.24
N ILE A 221 -23.78 -3.74 -6.25
CA ILE A 221 -23.42 -4.95 -7.01
C ILE A 221 -24.66 -5.45 -7.76
N SER A 222 -24.48 -5.95 -8.98
CA SER A 222 -25.58 -6.54 -9.74
C SER A 222 -25.98 -7.92 -9.19
N SER A 223 -27.22 -8.34 -9.42
CA SER A 223 -27.74 -9.65 -9.01
C SER A 223 -26.87 -10.81 -9.55
N ASP A 224 -26.37 -10.68 -10.77
CA ASP A 224 -25.55 -11.71 -11.41
C ASP A 224 -24.19 -11.88 -10.71
N GLN A 225 -23.62 -10.78 -10.22
CA GLN A 225 -22.37 -10.81 -9.48
C GLN A 225 -22.54 -11.38 -8.07
N ILE A 226 -23.70 -11.18 -7.43
CA ILE A 226 -24.04 -11.87 -6.17
C ILE A 226 -24.08 -13.39 -6.38
N LEU A 227 -24.68 -13.86 -7.48
CA LEU A 227 -24.71 -15.30 -7.80
C LEU A 227 -23.31 -15.86 -8.03
N ASN A 228 -22.43 -15.11 -8.71
CA ASN A 228 -21.04 -15.52 -8.91
C ASN A 228 -20.22 -15.55 -7.60
N LEU A 229 -20.49 -14.65 -6.65
CA LEU A 229 -19.86 -14.68 -5.32
C LEU A 229 -20.17 -15.99 -4.58
N SER A 230 -21.40 -16.50 -4.70
CA SER A 230 -21.81 -17.75 -4.03
C SER A 230 -21.04 -18.99 -4.49
N LYS A 231 -20.32 -18.91 -5.62
CA LYS A 231 -19.48 -19.99 -6.17
C LYS A 231 -18.06 -20.00 -5.62
N LEU A 232 -17.65 -18.99 -4.83
CA LEU A 232 -16.36 -18.97 -4.15
C LEU A 232 -16.37 -19.97 -2.99
N SER A 233 -16.07 -21.22 -3.30
CA SER A 233 -16.17 -22.37 -2.39
C SER A 233 -15.20 -22.35 -1.20
N THR A 234 -14.31 -21.36 -1.13
CA THR A 234 -13.24 -21.23 -0.13
C THR A 234 -13.50 -20.22 0.98
N LEU A 235 -14.59 -19.44 0.88
CA LEU A 235 -14.94 -18.47 1.92
C LEU A 235 -15.65 -19.19 3.07
N SER A 236 -14.99 -19.27 4.22
CA SER A 236 -15.67 -19.64 5.46
C SER A 236 -16.49 -18.43 5.91
N TYR A 237 -17.82 -18.60 5.93
CA TYR A 237 -18.78 -17.60 6.41
C TYR A 237 -18.79 -17.51 7.93
#